data_AF-A0A7J9LAX3-F1
#
_entry.id   AF-A0A7J9LAX3-F1
#
_cell.length_a   1.000
_cell.length_b   1.000
_cell.length_c   1.000
_cell.angle_alpha   90.00
_cell.angle_beta   90.00
_cell.angle_gamma   90.00
#
_symmetry.space_group_name_H-M   'P 1'
#
loop_
_entity.id
_entity.type
_entity.pdbx_description
1 polymer ?
#
loop_
_entity_poly.entity_id
_entity_poly.type
_entity_poly.pdbx_seq_one_letter_code
_entity_poly.pdbx_strand_id
1 'polypeptide(L)' 'MEHLFLEILAEMVQKGNKFSNTFKAVSINRVAVAISERFQVQYDAKHVENHLRIVKNKWQIICTI' A
#
# COMPACT_ATOMS: atom_id res chain seq x y z
N MET A 1 2.07 -4.80 11.07
CA MET A 1 2.24 -4.69 9.60
C MET A 1 1.31 -3.64 8.98
N GLU A 2 0.01 -3.61 9.30
CA GLU A 2 -0.95 -2.63 8.72
C GLU A 2 -0.55 -1.16 8.89
N HIS A 3 -0.15 -0.72 10.08
CA HIS A 3 0.27 0.68 10.29
C HIS A 3 1.48 1.08 9.43
N LEU A 4 2.53 0.24 9.40
CA LEU A 4 3.73 0.51 8.62
C LEU A 4 3.45 0.49 7.10
N PHE A 5 2.55 -0.39 6.66
CA PHE A 5 2.07 -0.43 5.28
C PHE A 5 1.41 0.89 4.87
N LEU A 6 0.52 1.41 5.71
CA LEU A 6 -0.17 2.68 5.48
C LEU A 6 0.79 3.87 5.54
N GLU A 7 1.77 3.85 6.43
CA GLU A 7 2.79 4.90 6.57
C GLU A 7 3.68 4.98 5.32
N ILE A 8 4.14 3.84 4.81
CA ILE A 8 4.93 3.76 3.55
C ILE A 8 4.09 4.24 2.36
N LEU A 9 2.81 3.86 2.29
CA LEU A 9 1.90 4.35 1.24
C LEU A 9 1.68 5.86 1.34
N ALA A 10 1.50 6.40 2.54
CA ALA A 10 1.33 7.83 2.77
C ALA A 10 2.58 8.62 2.36
N GLU A 11 3.78 8.13 2.71
CA GLU A 11 5.05 8.75 2.32
C GLU A 11 5.20 8.79 0.78
N MET A 12 4.84 7.69 0.10
CA MET A 12 4.88 7.61 -1.36
C MET A 12 3.92 8.60 -2.03
N VAL A 13 2.71 8.77 -1.49
CA VAL A 13 1.75 9.79 -1.96
C VAL A 13 2.27 11.21 -1.72
N GLN A 14 2.86 11.47 -0.55
CA GLN A 14 3.44 12.78 -0.22
C GLN A 14 4.65 13.13 -1.10
N LYS A 15 5.50 12.17 -1.44
CA LYS A 15 6.67 12.32 -2.33
C LYS A 15 6.33 12.55 -3.80
N GLY A 16 5.07 12.86 -4.12
CA GLY A 16 4.67 13.25 -5.47
C GLY A 16 4.23 12.09 -6.35
N ASN A 17 4.07 10.88 -5.81
CA ASN A 17 3.42 9.77 -6.51
C ASN A 17 1.88 9.92 -6.52
N LYS A 18 1.41 11.18 -6.63
CA LYS A 18 0.01 11.55 -6.83
C LYS A 18 -0.40 11.12 -8.23
N PHE A 19 -1.04 9.96 -8.36
CA PHE A 19 -1.75 9.62 -9.58
C PHE A 19 -3.17 9.13 -9.27
N SER A 20 -4.10 9.70 -10.04
CA SER A 20 -5.52 9.39 -10.23
C SER A 20 -5.97 8.08 -9.59
N ASN A 21 -6.42 8.15 -8.33
CA ASN A 21 -7.15 7.09 -7.61
C ASN A 21 -6.53 5.68 -7.55
N THR A 22 -5.30 5.49 -8.06
CA THR A 22 -4.65 4.18 -8.27
C THR A 22 -3.13 4.30 -8.21
N PHE A 23 -2.49 3.31 -7.59
CA PHE A 23 -1.03 3.19 -7.57
C PHE A 23 -0.54 2.57 -8.88
N LYS A 24 0.52 3.14 -9.47
CA LYS A 24 1.21 2.51 -10.60
C LYS A 24 1.92 1.24 -10.12
N ALA A 25 2.08 0.24 -10.99
CA ALA A 25 2.79 -1.00 -10.67
C ALA A 25 4.20 -0.76 -10.08
N VAL A 26 4.90 0.26 -10.58
CA VAL A 26 6.22 0.67 -10.04
C VAL A 26 6.15 1.12 -8.57
N SER A 27 5.06 1.77 -8.17
CA SER A 27 4.85 2.24 -6.81
C SER A 27 4.50 1.07 -5.87
N ILE A 28 3.70 0.12 -6.36
CA ILE A 28 3.36 -1.11 -5.64
C ILE A 28 4.61 -1.97 -5.42
N ASN A 29 5.46 -2.10 -6.44
CA ASN A 29 6.71 -2.85 -6.33
C ASN A 29 7.68 -2.20 -5.33
N ARG A 30 7.78 -0.87 -5.29
CA ARG A 30 8.56 -0.15 -4.28
C ARG A 30 8.07 -0.40 -2.84
N VAL A 31 6.75 -0.45 -2.63
CA VAL A 31 6.17 -0.78 -1.31
C VAL A 31 6.50 -2.23 -0.93
N ALA A 32 6.40 -3.16 -1.89
CA ALA A 32 6.79 -4.55 -1.71
C ALA A 32 8.26 -4.69 -1.28
N VAL A 33 9.17 -4.02 -1.96
CA VAL A 33 10.61 -4.00 -1.61
C VAL A 33 10.82 -3.41 -0.22
N ALA A 34 10.28 -2.22 0.08
CA ALA A 34 10.47 -1.56 1.38
C ALA A 34 9.95 -2.41 2.56
N ILE A 35 8.82 -3.10 2.38
CA ILE A 35 8.27 -4.01 3.40
C ILE A 35 9.14 -5.27 3.52
N SER A 36 9.58 -5.82 2.39
CA SER A 36 10.45 -6.99 2.38
C SER A 36 11.76 -6.72 3.11
N GLU A 37 12.37 -5.56 2.88
CA GLU A 37 13.59 -5.12 3.55
C GLU A 37 13.38 -4.86 5.05
N ARG A 38 12.29 -4.18 5.43
CA ARG A 38 11.99 -3.85 6.83
C ARG A 38 11.68 -5.06 7.70
N PHE A 39 10.95 -6.03 7.17
CA PHE A 39 10.46 -7.17 7.93
C PHE A 39 11.24 -8.47 7.64
N GLN A 40 12.21 -8.44 6.71
CA GLN A 40 12.93 -9.61 6.24
C GLN A 40 12.01 -10.74 5.75
N VAL A 41 10.89 -10.38 5.13
CA VAL A 41 9.90 -11.31 4.57
C VAL A 41 9.84 -11.16 3.06
N GLN A 42 9.50 -12.24 2.35
CA GLN A 42 9.24 -12.16 0.91
C GLN A 42 7.86 -11.51 0.69
N TYR A 43 7.82 -10.19 0.56
CA TYR A 43 6.59 -9.42 0.33
C TYR A 43 6.49 -9.00 -1.13
N ASP A 44 5.76 -9.78 -1.93
CA ASP A 44 5.58 -9.51 -3.36
C ASP A 44 4.51 -8.45 -3.67
N ALA A 45 4.54 -7.86 -4.85
CA ALA A 45 3.56 -6.87 -5.32
C ALA A 45 2.11 -7.39 -5.23
N LYS A 46 1.88 -8.68 -5.48
CA LYS A 46 0.56 -9.30 -5.32
C LYS A 46 0.02 -9.20 -3.88
N HIS A 47 0.90 -9.30 -2.88
CA HIS A 47 0.52 -9.16 -1.48
C HIS A 47 0.14 -7.71 -1.18
N VAL A 48 0.90 -6.73 -1.70
CA VAL A 48 0.58 -5.30 -1.58
C VAL A 48 -0.78 -4.98 -2.19
N GLU A 49 -1.06 -5.47 -3.40
CA GLU A 49 -2.34 -5.25 -4.07
C GLU A 49 -3.52 -5.85 -3.30
N ASN A 50 -3.39 -7.09 -2.84
CA ASN A 50 -4.45 -7.72 -2.07
C ASN A 50 -4.71 -6.97 -0.76
N HIS A 51 -3.65 -6.52 -0.08
CA HIS A 51 -3.78 -5.75 1.16
C HIS A 51 -4.45 -4.40 0.90
N LEU A 52 -4.08 -3.70 -0.17
CA LEU A 52 -4.71 -2.45 -0.57
C LEU A 52 -6.21 -2.62 -0.84
N ARG A 53 -6.60 -3.73 -1.48
CA ARG A 53 -8.02 -4.06 -1.71
C ARG A 53 -8.79 -4.25 -0.40
N ILE A 54 -8.20 -4.93 0.58
CA ILE A 54 -8.81 -5.14 1.90
C ILE A 54 -8.99 -3.80 2.64
N VAL A 55 -7.94 -2.96 2.66
CA VAL A 55 -7.99 -1.63 3.29
C VAL A 55 -9.07 -0.77 2.65
N LYS A 56 -9.15 -0.76 1.31
CA LYS A 56 -10.17 -0.01 0.57
C LYS A 56 -11.59 -0.50 0.90
N ASN A 57 -11.81 -1.80 0.98
CA ASN A 57 -13.12 -2.36 1.35
C ASN A 57 -13.50 -2.00 2.79
N LYS A 58 -12.56 -2.10 3.75
CA LYS A 58 -12.79 -1.69 5.14
C LYS A 58 -13.13 -0.20 5.22
N TRP A 59 -12.42 0.65 4.50
CA TRP A 59 -12.71 2.09 4.43
C TRP A 59 -14.09 2.39 3.83
N GLN A 60 -14.48 1.71 2.75
CA GLN A 60 -15.81 1.88 2.16
C GLN A 60 -16.92 1.52 3.15
N ILE A 61 -16.76 0.44 3.93
CA ILE A 61 -17.71 0.08 4.98
C ILE A 61 -17.80 1.20 6.03
N ILE A 62 -16.66 1.69 6.52
CA ILE A 62 -16.62 2.77 7.53
C ILE A 62 -17.29 4.05 7.01
N CYS A 63 -17.09 4.42 5.75
CA CYS A 63 -17.72 5.61 5.16
C CYS A 63 -19.21 5.45 4.82
N THR A 64 -19.74 4.23 4.81
CA THR A 64 -21.15 3.95 4.50
C THR A 64 -22.01 3.86 5.77
N ILE A 65 -21.37 3.76 6.94
CA ILE A 65 -22.00 3.80 8.27
C ILE A 65 -22.03 5.26 8.75
#